data_AF-A0A851PXJ7-F1
#
_entry.id   AF-A0A851PXJ7-F1
#
_cell.length_a   1.000
_cell.length_b   1.000
_cell.length_c   1.000
_cell.angle_alpha   90.00
_cell.angle_beta   90.00
_cell.angle_gamma   90.00
#
_symmetry.space_group_name_H-M   'P 1'
#
loop_
_entity.id
_entity.type
_entity.pdbx_description
1 polymer ?
#
loop_
_entity_poly.entity_id
_entity_poly.type
_entity_poly.pdbx_seq_one_letter_code
_entity_poly.pdbx_strand_id
1 'polypeptide(L)'
;ANTLFNIWIKYKPRLPEWYYNEKLLKVGDSLAQIKEYKLALLQCYGRYLQQFVSVNLDDIIGDVHRFKSTFFPNGFRDKNAALTFHALQERNVCIYQMVCSSDRNLQNQESLQTCFSVLSSLRLTMQVALPQENLCWLIYNGTLHIYTICRHLMMRGQSAKVLEYLLWASICMESSIPLLSVHYLTWRATLYTAVSQCYFDCQAGIYGEVFARRGLIKIDELKQLENISSSLENSEAKKIFREATLKMSVMIFKRAVYESRRKPKSYFRPKLRVSLKEAQNLPWPRTTTERLLTEMFDGAAAQFLAILEALSDSSRHVLRPAPPVPDEIEIRDVISELFFAGLEILSGNSIKKQKESFSYEEWDVFDSAIEFVVNFLQAQGDPTWKKAEMELKLLTLMQPLLFPRKFKHGFSISENKTKEAHGSEKKQTFTSECCSGSLKHGEPSHDLMILATTVFSCVSTSKQNIQPDKEILVDVITFLWQKCKTGLQQIQMSGSDYLKYNHKYKAYQWVHVLWIINEVIQKSSIADTNVVMLAEITLYLTAMLENVADS
;
A
#
# COMPACT_ATOMS: atom_id res chain seq x y z
N ALA A 1 -20.89 37.78 -16.40
CA ALA A 1 -20.05 38.71 -15.60
C ALA A 1 -20.76 40.04 -15.31
N ASN A 2 -21.12 40.83 -16.34
CA ASN A 2 -21.69 42.18 -16.17
C ASN A 2 -23.01 42.23 -15.38
N THR A 3 -23.86 41.21 -15.49
CA THR A 3 -25.12 41.15 -14.73
C THR A 3 -24.89 41.03 -13.22
N LEU A 4 -23.98 40.15 -12.78
CA LEU A 4 -23.63 39.99 -11.37
C LEU A 4 -22.98 41.26 -10.82
N PHE A 5 -22.10 41.89 -11.61
CA PHE A 5 -21.49 43.18 -11.30
C PHE A 5 -22.53 44.29 -11.07
N ASN A 6 -23.50 44.40 -11.97
CA ASN A 6 -24.57 45.39 -11.90
C ASN A 6 -25.48 45.18 -10.69
N ILE A 7 -25.75 43.92 -10.33
CA ILE A 7 -26.50 43.58 -9.11
C ILE A 7 -25.77 44.09 -7.87
N TRP A 8 -24.49 43.77 -7.71
CA TRP A 8 -23.73 44.22 -6.55
C TRP A 8 -23.68 45.75 -6.42
N ILE A 9 -23.43 46.48 -7.51
CA ILE A 9 -23.45 47.96 -7.49
C ILE A 9 -24.80 48.49 -7.06
N LYS A 10 -25.88 47.96 -7.64
CA LYS A 10 -27.24 48.44 -7.40
C LYS A 10 -27.67 48.25 -5.94
N TYR A 11 -27.24 47.16 -5.31
CA TYR A 11 -27.65 46.82 -3.94
C TYR A 11 -26.65 47.26 -2.86
N LYS A 12 -25.39 47.58 -3.20
CA LYS A 12 -24.39 48.07 -2.23
C LYS A 12 -24.89 49.22 -1.34
N PRO A 13 -25.49 50.32 -1.87
CA PRO A 13 -25.97 51.41 -1.01
C PRO A 13 -27.28 51.07 -0.27
N ARG A 14 -27.90 49.92 -0.57
CA ARG A 14 -29.21 49.52 -0.04
C ARG A 14 -29.13 48.46 1.07
N LEU A 15 -27.94 47.92 1.32
CA LEU A 15 -27.71 46.85 2.28
C LEU A 15 -26.72 47.30 3.35
N PRO A 16 -26.85 46.81 4.60
CA PRO A 16 -25.81 47.00 5.60
C PRO A 16 -24.45 46.47 5.11
N GLU A 17 -23.38 47.21 5.38
CA GLU A 17 -22.05 46.91 4.86
C GLU A 17 -21.55 45.51 5.25
N TRP A 18 -21.73 45.12 6.51
CA TRP A 18 -21.35 43.79 7.00
C TRP A 18 -22.08 42.67 6.23
N TYR A 19 -23.36 42.84 5.95
CA TYR A 19 -24.19 41.85 5.25
C TYR A 19 -23.82 41.76 3.77
N TYR A 20 -23.62 42.92 3.14
CA TYR A 20 -23.16 43.00 1.76
C TYR A 20 -21.82 42.27 1.59
N ASN A 21 -20.86 42.55 2.47
CA ASN A 21 -19.52 41.97 2.43
C ASN A 21 -19.54 40.46 2.66
N GLU A 22 -20.29 39.98 3.65
CA GLU A 22 -20.44 38.54 3.89
C GLU A 22 -21.04 37.82 2.68
N LYS A 23 -22.09 38.38 2.06
CA LYS A 23 -22.74 37.78 0.88
C LYS A 23 -21.85 37.83 -0.35
N LEU A 24 -21.08 38.92 -0.53
CA LEU A 24 -20.14 39.05 -1.64
C LEU A 24 -19.09 37.94 -1.62
N LEU A 25 -18.53 37.66 -0.44
CA LEU A 25 -17.52 36.61 -0.27
C LEU A 25 -18.13 35.21 -0.44
N LYS A 26 -19.32 34.95 0.10
CA LYS A 26 -20.04 33.67 -0.10
C LYS A 26 -20.32 33.37 -1.58
N VAL A 27 -20.66 34.40 -2.37
CA VAL A 27 -20.80 34.23 -3.82
C VAL A 27 -19.44 33.97 -4.47
N GLY A 28 -18.37 34.61 -3.99
CA GLY A 28 -16.99 34.30 -4.38
C GLY A 28 -16.66 32.82 -4.16
N ASP A 29 -16.98 32.29 -2.98
CA ASP A 29 -16.74 30.89 -2.61
C ASP A 29 -17.51 29.94 -3.54
N SER A 30 -18.77 30.26 -3.83
CA SER A 30 -19.61 29.50 -4.75
C SER A 30 -19.04 29.49 -6.18
N LEU A 31 -18.55 30.64 -6.65
CA LEU A 31 -17.89 30.77 -7.97
C LEU A 31 -16.58 29.97 -8.02
N ALA A 32 -15.78 30.02 -6.96
CA ALA A 32 -14.54 29.25 -6.86
C ALA A 32 -14.82 27.74 -6.85
N GLN A 33 -15.89 27.29 -6.18
CA GLN A 33 -16.33 25.88 -6.17
C GLN A 33 -16.69 25.37 -7.57
N ILE A 34 -17.33 26.20 -8.41
CA ILE A 34 -17.62 25.86 -9.82
C ILE A 34 -16.45 26.17 -10.77
N LYS A 35 -15.25 26.47 -10.23
CA LYS A 35 -14.01 26.75 -10.96
C LYS A 35 -14.02 28.04 -11.80
N GLU A 36 -14.92 28.96 -11.51
CA GLU A 36 -14.99 30.30 -12.12
C GLU A 36 -14.05 31.28 -11.40
N TYR A 37 -12.75 30.92 -11.30
CA TYR A 37 -11.75 31.62 -10.48
C TYR A 37 -11.54 33.08 -10.89
N LYS A 38 -11.57 33.37 -12.20
CA LYS A 38 -11.43 34.75 -12.70
C LYS A 38 -12.59 35.63 -12.26
N LEU A 39 -13.81 35.10 -12.24
CA LEU A 39 -14.99 35.83 -11.78
C LEU A 39 -14.97 35.98 -10.25
N ALA A 40 -14.67 34.91 -9.51
CA ALA A 40 -14.54 34.97 -8.05
C ALA A 40 -13.50 36.01 -7.61
N LEU A 41 -12.34 36.03 -8.29
CA LEU A 41 -11.27 36.99 -8.05
C LEU A 41 -11.71 38.43 -8.32
N LEU A 42 -12.18 38.72 -9.54
CA LEU A 42 -12.43 40.11 -9.97
C LEU A 42 -13.71 40.69 -9.36
N GLN A 43 -14.76 39.88 -9.22
CA GLN A 43 -16.09 40.37 -8.86
C GLN A 43 -16.39 40.24 -7.37
N CYS A 44 -15.70 39.36 -6.65
CA CYS A 44 -15.92 39.10 -5.23
C CYS A 44 -14.70 39.47 -4.38
N TYR A 45 -13.67 38.62 -4.31
CA TYR A 45 -12.55 38.81 -3.37
C TYR A 45 -11.77 40.10 -3.62
N GLY A 46 -11.38 40.36 -4.87
CA GLY A 46 -10.69 41.59 -5.24
C GLY A 46 -11.56 42.82 -5.00
N ARG A 47 -12.86 42.74 -5.26
CA ARG A 47 -13.81 43.83 -5.02
C ARG A 47 -13.97 44.15 -3.54
N TYR A 48 -14.03 43.13 -2.69
CA TYR A 48 -14.02 43.31 -1.24
C TYR A 48 -12.74 44.03 -0.81
N LEU A 49 -11.58 43.61 -1.30
CA LEU A 49 -10.29 44.17 -0.90
C LEU A 49 -10.03 45.59 -1.43
N GLN A 50 -10.63 45.98 -2.56
CA GLN A 50 -10.56 47.33 -3.12
C GLN A 50 -11.07 48.43 -2.17
N GLN A 51 -11.85 48.08 -1.14
CA GLN A 51 -12.30 49.06 -0.14
C GLN A 51 -11.16 49.54 0.77
N PHE A 52 -10.06 48.78 0.85
CA PHE A 52 -8.89 49.11 1.67
C PHE A 52 -7.76 49.71 0.85
N VAL A 53 -7.59 49.27 -0.40
CA VAL A 53 -6.44 49.62 -1.25
C VAL A 53 -6.88 49.83 -2.69
N SER A 54 -6.50 50.97 -3.27
CA SER A 54 -6.68 51.30 -4.70
C SER A 54 -5.49 50.88 -5.58
N VAL A 55 -4.36 50.52 -4.98
CA VAL A 55 -3.08 50.11 -5.60
C VAL A 55 -2.93 48.59 -5.64
N ASN A 56 -1.97 48.05 -6.41
CA ASN A 56 -1.70 46.62 -6.45
C ASN A 56 -1.31 46.09 -5.06
N LEU A 57 -2.01 45.04 -4.59
CA LEU A 57 -1.75 44.37 -3.31
C LEU A 57 -0.31 43.88 -3.16
N ASP A 58 0.37 43.63 -4.29
CA ASP A 58 1.75 43.13 -4.32
C ASP A 58 2.75 44.13 -3.70
N ASP A 59 2.44 45.44 -3.70
CA ASP A 59 3.30 46.50 -3.14
C ASP A 59 3.29 46.54 -1.59
N ILE A 60 2.39 45.78 -0.95
CA ILE A 60 2.18 45.76 0.51
C ILE A 60 2.81 44.51 1.14
N ILE A 61 3.15 43.49 0.33
CA ILE A 61 3.57 42.16 0.80
C ILE A 61 4.90 42.19 1.59
N GLY A 62 5.70 43.25 1.48
CA GLY A 62 6.99 43.39 2.17
C GLY A 62 6.97 43.98 3.58
N ASP A 63 5.84 44.56 4.03
CA ASP A 63 5.79 45.30 5.30
C ASP A 63 4.56 44.88 6.14
N VAL A 64 4.82 44.17 7.24
CA VAL A 64 3.79 43.68 8.17
C VAL A 64 3.03 44.83 8.83
N HIS A 65 3.69 45.95 9.15
CA HIS A 65 3.02 47.09 9.78
C HIS A 65 2.10 47.78 8.79
N ARG A 66 2.58 48.03 7.57
CA ARG A 66 1.76 48.60 6.49
C ARG A 66 0.59 47.67 6.14
N PHE A 67 0.81 46.36 6.08
CA PHE A 67 -0.26 45.39 5.85
C PHE A 67 -1.33 45.45 6.94
N LYS A 68 -0.93 45.48 8.22
CA LYS A 68 -1.86 45.57 9.35
C LYS A 68 -2.65 46.87 9.34
N SER A 69 -2.00 48.02 9.19
CA SER A 69 -2.69 49.32 9.20
C SER A 69 -3.65 49.48 8.02
N THR A 70 -3.33 48.87 6.89
CA THR A 70 -4.15 48.95 5.67
C THR A 70 -5.38 48.06 5.72
N PHE A 71 -5.22 46.77 6.06
CA PHE A 71 -6.31 45.80 6.01
C PHE A 71 -7.09 45.65 7.32
N PHE A 72 -6.50 46.07 8.45
CA PHE A 72 -7.10 45.94 9.77
C PHE A 72 -7.02 47.27 10.55
N PRO A 73 -7.54 48.39 10.00
CA PRO A 73 -7.47 49.70 10.66
C PRO A 73 -8.19 49.73 12.01
N ASN A 74 -9.26 48.94 12.16
CA ASN A 74 -10.06 48.81 13.39
C ASN A 74 -9.56 47.70 14.32
N GLY A 75 -8.44 47.06 13.99
CA GLY A 75 -7.88 45.92 14.72
C GLY A 75 -8.57 44.57 14.43
N PHE A 76 -8.09 43.52 15.09
CA PHE A 76 -8.48 42.12 14.79
C PHE A 76 -9.78 41.66 15.46
N ARG A 77 -10.32 42.44 16.41
CA ARG A 77 -11.61 42.17 17.06
C ARG A 77 -12.80 42.69 16.25
N ASP A 78 -12.55 43.39 15.13
CA ASP A 78 -13.58 43.82 14.20
C ASP A 78 -14.28 42.59 13.59
N LYS A 79 -15.61 42.66 13.46
CA LYS A 79 -16.44 41.60 12.86
C LYS A 79 -16.01 41.26 11.42
N ASN A 80 -15.44 42.22 10.70
CA ASN A 80 -14.97 42.06 9.34
C ASN A 80 -13.54 41.51 9.25
N ALA A 81 -12.78 41.42 10.36
CA ALA A 81 -11.39 40.97 10.31
C ALA A 81 -11.27 39.55 9.74
N ALA A 82 -12.14 38.62 10.18
CA ALA A 82 -12.20 37.26 9.65
C ALA A 82 -12.53 37.23 8.15
N LEU A 83 -13.47 38.07 7.70
CA LEU A 83 -13.83 38.22 6.29
C LEU A 83 -12.66 38.75 5.46
N THR A 84 -11.87 39.68 6.01
CA THR A 84 -10.68 40.20 5.34
C THR A 84 -9.58 39.17 5.19
N PHE A 85 -9.29 38.39 6.24
CA PHE A 85 -8.34 37.28 6.12
C PHE A 85 -8.80 36.25 5.09
N HIS A 86 -10.09 35.89 5.11
CA HIS A 86 -10.69 34.97 4.15
C HIS A 86 -10.53 35.49 2.71
N ALA A 87 -10.91 36.75 2.46
CA ALA A 87 -10.79 37.35 1.14
C ALA A 87 -9.34 37.40 0.63
N LEU A 88 -8.37 37.67 1.50
CA LEU A 88 -6.94 37.66 1.15
C LEU A 88 -6.45 36.26 0.77
N GLN A 89 -6.83 35.22 1.52
CA GLN A 89 -6.47 33.84 1.20
C GLN A 89 -7.14 33.35 -0.09
N GLU A 90 -8.45 33.54 -0.24
CA GLU A 90 -9.17 33.05 -1.41
C GLU A 90 -8.83 33.81 -2.71
N ARG A 91 -8.48 35.10 -2.60
CA ARG A 91 -7.85 35.84 -3.72
C ARG A 91 -6.62 35.10 -4.23
N ASN A 92 -5.73 34.73 -3.31
CA ASN A 92 -4.46 34.06 -3.61
C ASN A 92 -4.69 32.66 -4.21
N VAL A 93 -5.68 31.92 -3.71
CA VAL A 93 -6.11 30.64 -4.29
C VAL A 93 -6.60 30.84 -5.73
N CYS A 94 -7.46 31.83 -5.99
CA CYS A 94 -7.96 32.09 -7.34
C CYS A 94 -6.83 32.45 -8.32
N ILE A 95 -5.86 33.28 -7.89
CA ILE A 95 -4.69 33.63 -8.71
C ILE A 95 -3.90 32.37 -9.07
N TYR A 96 -3.59 31.52 -8.08
CA TYR A 96 -2.88 30.26 -8.34
C TYR A 96 -3.64 29.34 -9.29
N GLN A 97 -4.96 29.20 -9.13
CA GLN A 97 -5.76 28.34 -10.00
C GLN A 97 -5.84 28.89 -11.44
N MET A 98 -5.87 30.21 -11.61
CA MET A 98 -5.76 30.84 -12.93
C MET A 98 -4.39 30.58 -13.58
N VAL A 99 -3.32 30.61 -12.79
CA VAL A 99 -1.97 30.21 -13.27
C VAL A 99 -1.99 28.76 -13.72
N CYS A 100 -2.53 27.83 -12.92
CA CYS A 100 -2.61 26.41 -13.31
C CYS A 100 -3.51 26.15 -14.52
N SER A 101 -4.54 26.97 -14.73
CA SER A 101 -5.42 26.86 -15.91
C SER A 101 -4.71 27.31 -17.19
N SER A 102 -3.77 28.24 -17.08
CA SER A 102 -3.05 28.82 -18.22
C SER A 102 -1.72 28.10 -18.50
N ASP A 103 -1.02 27.69 -17.45
CA ASP A 103 0.27 27.01 -17.47
C ASP A 103 0.28 25.89 -16.42
N ARG A 104 -0.33 24.76 -16.78
CA ARG A 104 -0.49 23.60 -15.89
C ARG A 104 0.84 23.03 -15.39
N ASN A 105 1.91 23.17 -16.17
CA ASN A 105 3.21 22.58 -15.86
C ASN A 105 4.21 23.61 -15.33
N LEU A 106 3.81 24.87 -15.11
CA LEU A 106 4.68 25.97 -14.67
C LEU A 106 5.99 26.01 -15.49
N GLN A 107 5.84 26.05 -16.81
CA GLN A 107 6.95 26.20 -17.76
C GLN A 107 7.34 27.67 -17.92
N ASN A 108 6.39 28.58 -17.79
CA ASN A 108 6.61 30.01 -17.93
C ASN A 108 7.22 30.60 -16.65
N GLN A 109 8.25 31.42 -16.83
CA GLN A 109 8.93 32.08 -15.71
C GLN A 109 8.00 33.03 -14.95
N GLU A 110 7.11 33.73 -15.66
CA GLU A 110 6.11 34.62 -15.05
C GLU A 110 5.16 33.85 -14.13
N SER A 111 4.64 32.71 -14.59
CA SER A 111 3.79 31.82 -13.80
C SER A 111 4.48 31.32 -12.52
N LEU A 112 5.78 31.01 -12.60
CA LEU A 112 6.59 30.66 -11.42
C LEU A 112 6.70 31.84 -10.45
N GLN A 113 6.98 33.06 -10.94
CA GLN A 113 7.06 34.25 -10.09
C GLN A 113 5.73 34.58 -9.44
N THR A 114 4.61 34.44 -10.16
CA THR A 114 3.28 34.62 -9.59
C THR A 114 3.03 33.64 -8.45
N CYS A 115 3.40 32.36 -8.59
CA CYS A 115 3.27 31.38 -7.50
C CYS A 115 4.08 31.77 -6.25
N PHE A 116 5.29 32.32 -6.41
CA PHE A 116 6.07 32.82 -5.27
C PHE A 116 5.43 34.05 -4.62
N SER A 117 4.91 34.99 -5.40
CA SER A 117 4.17 36.15 -4.87
C SER A 117 2.95 35.70 -4.05
N VAL A 118 2.19 34.73 -4.57
CA VAL A 118 1.06 34.11 -3.87
C VAL A 118 1.50 33.48 -2.55
N LEU A 119 2.60 32.73 -2.54
CA LEU A 119 3.16 32.14 -1.32
C LEU A 119 3.59 33.19 -0.29
N SER A 120 4.25 34.27 -0.72
CA SER A 120 4.64 35.39 0.15
C SER A 120 3.40 36.06 0.76
N SER A 121 2.36 36.28 -0.04
CA SER A 121 1.09 36.85 0.42
C SER A 121 0.37 35.95 1.43
N LEU A 122 0.30 34.64 1.17
CA LEU A 122 -0.29 33.66 2.10
C LEU A 122 0.47 33.62 3.43
N ARG A 123 1.81 33.58 3.37
CA ARG A 123 2.67 33.61 4.56
C ARG A 123 2.42 34.86 5.40
N LEU A 124 2.40 36.04 4.78
CA LEU A 124 2.13 37.30 5.47
C LEU A 124 0.74 37.31 6.13
N THR A 125 -0.27 36.87 5.39
CA THR A 125 -1.65 36.78 5.89
C THR A 125 -1.73 35.87 7.12
N MET A 126 -1.08 34.70 7.06
CA MET A 126 -1.00 33.77 8.20
C MET A 126 -0.19 34.33 9.37
N GLN A 127 0.91 35.04 9.13
CA GLN A 127 1.71 35.68 10.19
C GLN A 127 0.89 36.67 11.02
N VAL A 128 -0.01 37.40 10.38
CA VAL A 128 -0.90 38.34 11.06
C VAL A 128 -2.07 37.63 11.75
N ALA A 129 -2.58 36.54 11.18
CA ALA A 129 -3.68 35.76 11.76
C ALA A 129 -3.26 34.85 12.93
N LEU A 130 -2.01 34.36 12.97
CA LEU A 130 -1.55 33.31 13.88
C LEU A 130 -1.80 33.60 15.37
N PRO A 131 -1.61 34.83 15.88
CA PRO A 131 -1.90 35.14 17.29
C PRO A 131 -3.39 35.11 17.66
N GLN A 132 -4.30 35.04 16.69
CA GLN A 132 -5.75 35.06 16.91
C GLN A 132 -6.29 33.62 16.94
N GLU A 133 -6.45 33.04 18.13
CA GLU A 133 -6.85 31.63 18.30
C GLU A 133 -8.19 31.29 17.64
N ASN A 134 -9.14 32.22 17.65
CA ASN A 134 -10.46 32.08 17.01
C ASN A 134 -10.38 31.98 15.47
N LEU A 135 -9.22 32.32 14.89
CA LEU A 135 -8.95 32.27 13.45
C LEU A 135 -8.04 31.07 13.08
N CYS A 136 -7.89 30.07 13.97
CA CYS A 136 -7.06 28.89 13.70
C CYS A 136 -7.46 28.14 12.42
N TRP A 137 -8.73 28.19 12.02
CA TRP A 137 -9.21 27.62 10.76
C TRP A 137 -8.58 28.28 9.52
N LEU A 138 -8.29 29.58 9.57
CA LEU A 138 -7.55 30.30 8.51
C LEU A 138 -6.08 29.89 8.47
N ILE A 139 -5.50 29.57 9.63
CA ILE A 139 -4.14 29.04 9.70
C ILE A 139 -4.10 27.65 9.05
N TYR A 140 -5.03 26.77 9.43
CA TYR A 140 -5.16 25.45 8.82
C TYR A 140 -5.33 25.54 7.29
N ASN A 141 -6.29 26.33 6.80
CA ASN A 141 -6.52 26.53 5.36
C ASN A 141 -5.28 27.10 4.65
N GLY A 142 -4.64 28.11 5.26
CA GLY A 142 -3.40 28.68 4.75
C GLY A 142 -2.30 27.64 4.56
N THR A 143 -2.15 26.69 5.49
CA THR A 143 -1.17 25.60 5.33
C THR A 143 -1.52 24.66 4.17
N LEU A 144 -2.79 24.36 3.94
CA LEU A 144 -3.24 23.56 2.78
C LEU A 144 -2.89 24.25 1.46
N HIS A 145 -3.13 25.56 1.37
CA HIS A 145 -2.81 26.34 0.17
C HIS A 145 -1.30 26.43 -0.06
N ILE A 146 -0.53 26.75 0.97
CA ILE A 146 0.94 26.77 0.89
C ILE A 146 1.46 25.41 0.43
N TYR A 147 1.05 24.32 1.08
CA TYR A 147 1.48 22.97 0.70
C TYR A 147 1.15 22.66 -0.76
N THR A 148 -0.06 22.98 -1.22
CA THR A 148 -0.51 22.69 -2.59
C THR A 148 0.38 23.36 -3.62
N ILE A 149 0.68 24.65 -3.42
CA ILE A 149 1.53 25.43 -4.33
C ILE A 149 2.99 24.94 -4.23
N CYS A 150 3.50 24.74 -3.02
CA CYS A 150 4.86 24.24 -2.79
C CYS A 150 5.05 22.86 -3.43
N ARG A 151 4.09 21.94 -3.32
CA ARG A 151 4.20 20.61 -3.91
C ARG A 151 4.34 20.67 -5.42
N HIS A 152 3.58 21.55 -6.08
CA HIS A 152 3.70 21.78 -7.52
C HIS A 152 5.08 22.34 -7.88
N LEU A 153 5.57 23.33 -7.13
CA LEU A 153 6.89 23.94 -7.33
C LEU A 153 8.07 22.97 -7.04
N MET A 154 7.93 22.07 -6.05
CA MET A 154 8.91 21.01 -5.78
C MET A 154 9.09 20.10 -7.00
N MET A 155 7.99 19.70 -7.66
CA MET A 155 8.04 18.90 -8.89
C MET A 155 8.75 19.61 -10.06
N ARG A 156 8.94 20.93 -9.97
CA ARG A 156 9.70 21.77 -10.92
C ARG A 156 11.12 22.07 -10.46
N GLY A 157 11.61 21.39 -9.42
CA GLY A 157 12.96 21.55 -8.89
C GLY A 157 13.17 22.82 -8.06
N GLN A 158 12.09 23.50 -7.63
CA GLN A 158 12.20 24.72 -6.81
C GLN A 158 12.23 24.42 -5.29
N SER A 159 12.58 23.19 -4.88
CA SER A 159 12.56 22.73 -3.48
C SER A 159 13.33 23.65 -2.53
N ALA A 160 14.47 24.20 -2.97
CA ALA A 160 15.26 25.14 -2.16
C ALA A 160 14.51 26.43 -1.80
N LYS A 161 13.72 26.97 -2.74
CA LYS A 161 12.97 28.23 -2.53
C LYS A 161 11.69 28.00 -1.74
N VAL A 162 11.04 26.85 -1.88
CA VAL A 162 9.76 26.58 -1.20
C VAL A 162 9.93 26.05 0.23
N LEU A 163 11.13 25.57 0.58
CA LEU A 163 11.45 25.03 1.91
C LEU A 163 11.03 25.98 3.04
N GLU A 164 11.29 27.29 2.92
CA GLU A 164 10.94 28.26 3.96
C GLU A 164 9.42 28.35 4.22
N TYR A 165 8.59 28.15 3.18
CA TYR A 165 7.15 28.22 3.29
C TYR A 165 6.56 26.96 3.93
N LEU A 166 7.13 25.79 3.62
CA LEU A 166 6.75 24.52 4.25
C LEU A 166 7.18 24.46 5.73
N LEU A 167 8.35 25.00 6.05
CA LEU A 167 8.79 25.19 7.44
C LEU A 167 7.83 26.13 8.19
N TRP A 168 7.49 27.26 7.58
CA TRP A 168 6.52 28.20 8.14
C TRP A 168 5.16 27.55 8.40
N ALA A 169 4.62 26.79 7.43
CA ALA A 169 3.37 26.07 7.58
C ALA A 169 3.41 25.05 8.74
N SER A 170 4.52 24.32 8.87
CA SER A 170 4.74 23.38 9.97
C SER A 170 4.75 24.09 11.33
N ILE A 171 5.46 25.21 11.46
CA ILE A 171 5.53 26.02 12.69
C ILE A 171 4.15 26.59 13.04
N CYS A 172 3.38 27.04 12.06
CA CYS A 172 2.03 27.57 12.30
C CYS A 172 1.09 26.51 12.91
N MET A 173 1.12 25.27 12.40
CA MET A 173 0.35 24.16 12.98
C MET A 173 0.79 23.81 14.40
N GLU A 174 2.07 23.99 14.72
CA GLU A 174 2.64 23.70 16.03
C GLU A 174 2.40 24.81 17.05
N SER A 175 2.25 26.05 16.57
CA SER A 175 2.11 27.24 17.40
C SER A 175 0.65 27.53 17.76
N SER A 176 -0.31 26.92 17.05
CA SER A 176 -1.74 27.10 17.29
C SER A 176 -2.28 25.95 18.13
N ILE A 177 -2.65 26.23 19.39
CA ILE A 177 -3.16 25.24 20.34
C ILE A 177 -4.34 24.41 19.77
N PRO A 178 -5.36 25.01 19.11
CA PRO A 178 -6.46 24.24 18.52
C PRO A 178 -6.03 23.21 17.46
N LEU A 179 -4.87 23.41 16.84
CA LEU A 179 -4.35 22.57 15.74
C LEU A 179 -3.37 21.49 16.23
N LEU A 180 -3.11 21.41 17.54
CA LEU A 180 -2.20 20.42 18.14
C LEU A 180 -2.84 19.05 18.40
N SER A 181 -4.16 18.93 18.27
CA SER A 181 -4.89 17.68 18.54
C SER A 181 -4.56 16.55 17.54
N VAL A 182 -4.90 15.32 17.92
CA VAL A 182 -4.71 14.11 17.08
C VAL A 182 -5.42 14.24 15.72
N HIS A 183 -6.57 14.94 15.68
CA HIS A 183 -7.33 15.18 14.45
C HIS A 183 -6.49 15.78 13.32
N TYR A 184 -5.55 16.67 13.65
CA TYR A 184 -4.68 17.35 12.67
C TYR A 184 -3.30 16.68 12.51
N LEU A 185 -3.04 15.56 13.19
CA LEU A 185 -1.73 14.92 13.20
C LEU A 185 -1.33 14.38 11.82
N THR A 186 -2.26 13.76 11.09
CA THR A 186 -2.00 13.28 9.72
C THR A 186 -1.52 14.39 8.80
N TRP A 187 -2.13 15.59 8.93
CA TRP A 187 -1.74 16.75 8.14
C TRP A 187 -0.38 17.31 8.54
N ARG A 188 -0.11 17.44 9.85
CA ARG A 188 1.21 17.84 10.36
C ARG A 188 2.32 16.89 9.87
N ALA A 189 2.09 15.59 9.92
CA ALA A 189 3.04 14.60 9.41
C ALA A 189 3.29 14.76 7.90
N THR A 190 2.25 15.07 7.10
CA THR A 190 2.41 15.37 5.67
C THR A 190 3.27 16.62 5.42
N LEU A 191 3.08 17.69 6.20
CA LEU A 191 3.94 18.88 6.15
C LEU A 191 5.39 18.54 6.51
N TYR A 192 5.59 17.75 7.56
CA TYR A 192 6.94 17.34 7.98
C TYR A 192 7.65 16.53 6.89
N THR A 193 6.93 15.59 6.25
CA THR A 193 7.47 14.81 5.12
C THR A 193 7.87 15.73 3.97
N ALA A 194 7.07 16.75 3.65
CA ALA A 194 7.40 17.69 2.57
C ALA A 194 8.65 18.53 2.89
N VAL A 195 8.82 18.97 4.14
CA VAL A 195 10.04 19.66 4.59
C VAL A 195 11.26 18.74 4.47
N SER A 196 11.18 17.51 4.97
CA SER A 196 12.25 16.52 4.83
C SER A 196 12.58 16.25 3.36
N GLN A 197 11.57 16.09 2.51
CA GLN A 197 11.76 15.91 1.08
C GLN A 197 12.46 17.09 0.41
N CYS A 198 12.12 18.34 0.78
CA CYS A 198 12.83 19.51 0.27
C CYS A 198 14.33 19.47 0.62
N TYR A 199 14.69 19.07 1.84
CA TYR A 199 16.10 18.89 2.20
C TYR A 199 16.78 17.80 1.37
N PHE A 200 16.10 16.68 1.10
CA PHE A 200 16.62 15.63 0.23
C PHE A 200 16.83 16.12 -1.21
N ASP A 201 15.86 16.83 -1.79
CA ASP A 201 15.97 17.43 -3.13
C ASP A 201 17.14 18.42 -3.23
N CYS A 202 17.46 19.11 -2.12
CA CYS A 202 18.56 20.07 -2.04
C CYS A 202 19.92 19.42 -1.71
N GLN A 203 20.05 18.09 -1.78
CA GLN A 203 21.27 17.34 -1.41
C GLN A 203 21.72 17.59 0.06
N ALA A 204 20.78 17.97 0.91
CA ALA A 204 21.00 18.34 2.31
C ALA A 204 20.40 17.28 3.26
N GLY A 205 20.58 15.99 2.93
CA GLY A 205 19.88 14.87 3.54
C GLY A 205 20.05 14.72 5.06
N ILE A 206 21.14 15.23 5.64
CA ILE A 206 21.34 15.28 7.11
C ILE A 206 20.22 16.09 7.77
N TYR A 207 19.91 17.27 7.21
CA TYR A 207 18.85 18.12 7.74
C TYR A 207 17.46 17.51 7.51
N GLY A 208 17.27 16.78 6.40
CA GLY A 208 16.04 16.03 6.14
C GLY A 208 15.77 14.95 7.19
N GLU A 209 16.80 14.17 7.55
CA GLU A 209 16.72 13.15 8.61
C GLU A 209 16.51 13.79 10.00
N VAL A 210 17.29 14.83 10.33
CA VAL A 210 17.16 15.54 11.63
C VAL A 210 15.75 16.10 11.80
N PHE A 211 15.18 16.70 10.74
CA PHE A 211 13.83 17.21 10.78
C PHE A 211 12.79 16.10 10.96
N ALA A 212 12.95 14.96 10.29
CA ALA A 212 12.07 13.80 10.46
C ALA A 212 12.13 13.22 11.88
N ARG A 213 13.33 13.15 12.49
CA ARG A 213 13.50 12.75 13.89
C ARG A 213 12.82 13.73 14.85
N ARG A 214 12.91 15.04 14.61
CA ARG A 214 12.15 16.06 15.37
C ARG A 214 10.64 15.82 15.25
N GLY A 215 10.15 15.53 14.05
CA GLY A 215 8.75 15.20 13.80
C GLY A 215 8.30 13.97 14.60
N LEU A 216 9.12 12.92 14.64
CA LEU A 216 8.84 11.71 15.40
C LEU A 216 8.77 11.95 16.91
N ILE A 217 9.68 12.76 17.46
CA ILE A 217 9.63 13.18 18.88
C ILE A 217 8.30 13.86 19.20
N LYS A 218 7.86 14.81 18.36
CA LYS A 218 6.58 15.51 18.54
C LYS A 218 5.36 14.59 18.45
N ILE A 219 5.42 13.59 17.57
CA ILE A 219 4.36 12.57 17.45
C ILE A 219 4.29 11.75 18.75
N ASP A 220 5.44 11.38 19.32
CA ASP A 220 5.50 10.62 20.57
C ASP A 220 5.02 11.43 21.77
N GLU A 221 5.43 12.70 21.88
CA GLU A 221 4.93 13.63 22.91
C GLU A 221 3.40 13.72 22.88
N LEU A 222 2.79 13.88 21.69
CA LEU A 222 1.34 13.92 21.56
C LEU A 222 0.69 12.57 21.91
N LYS A 223 1.34 11.45 21.55
CA LYS A 223 0.85 10.11 21.89
C LYS A 223 0.84 9.89 23.41
N GLN A 224 1.87 10.37 24.12
CA GLN A 224 1.91 10.31 25.58
C GLN A 224 0.79 11.16 26.21
N LEU A 225 0.55 12.37 25.70
CA LEU A 225 -0.55 13.24 26.16
C LEU A 225 -1.93 12.62 25.92
N GLU A 226 -2.14 11.97 24.77
CA GLU A 226 -3.39 11.27 24.46
C GLU A 226 -3.61 10.08 25.41
N ASN A 227 -2.57 9.29 25.68
CA ASN A 227 -2.65 8.14 26.59
C ASN A 227 -2.99 8.56 28.03
N ILE A 228 -2.59 9.76 28.46
CA ILE A 228 -2.92 10.30 29.80
C ILE A 228 -4.38 10.80 29.85
N SER A 229 -4.89 11.32 28.73
CA SER A 229 -6.21 11.99 28.68
C SER A 229 -7.36 11.05 28.27
N SER A 230 -7.09 9.99 27.51
CA SER A 230 -8.12 9.04 27.05
C SER A 230 -8.15 7.76 27.90
N SER A 231 -9.29 7.45 28.52
CA SER A 231 -9.52 6.18 29.24
C SER A 231 -9.95 5.02 28.33
N LEU A 232 -10.21 5.28 27.04
CA LEU A 232 -10.63 4.31 26.04
C LEU A 232 -9.61 4.22 24.89
N GLU A 233 -9.24 3.01 24.50
CA GLU A 233 -8.40 2.79 23.32
C GLU A 233 -9.14 3.18 22.03
N ASN A 234 -8.92 4.40 21.54
CA ASN A 234 -9.49 4.84 20.26
C ASN A 234 -8.73 4.18 19.07
N SER A 235 -9.39 3.23 18.40
CA SER A 235 -8.87 2.53 17.21
C SER A 235 -8.48 3.49 16.07
N GLU A 236 -9.20 4.60 15.92
CA GLU A 236 -8.92 5.61 14.89
C GLU A 236 -7.63 6.40 15.21
N ALA A 237 -7.45 6.81 16.47
CA ALA A 237 -6.24 7.48 16.93
C ALA A 237 -5.00 6.58 16.72
N LYS A 238 -5.09 5.28 17.02
CA LYS A 238 -4.01 4.31 16.76
C LYS A 238 -3.61 4.28 15.27
N LYS A 239 -4.56 4.35 14.34
CA LYS A 239 -4.28 4.41 12.89
C LYS A 239 -3.58 5.72 12.52
N ILE A 240 -4.04 6.86 13.04
CA ILE A 240 -3.44 8.18 12.79
C ILE A 240 -1.98 8.21 13.29
N PHE A 241 -1.71 7.73 14.51
CA PHE A 241 -0.35 7.64 15.03
C PHE A 241 0.53 6.70 14.20
N ARG A 242 0.02 5.53 13.79
CA ARG A 242 0.75 4.60 12.93
C ARG A 242 1.13 5.24 11.59
N GLU A 243 0.19 5.93 10.95
CA GLU A 243 0.43 6.65 9.69
C GLU A 243 1.48 7.75 9.85
N ALA A 244 1.35 8.58 10.89
CA ALA A 244 2.28 9.69 11.15
C ALA A 244 3.70 9.18 11.45
N THR A 245 3.84 8.14 12.28
CA THR A 245 5.11 7.49 12.57
C THR A 245 5.74 6.91 11.31
N LEU A 246 4.95 6.19 10.49
CA LEU A 246 5.43 5.60 9.24
C LEU A 246 6.01 6.67 8.30
N LYS A 247 5.33 7.80 8.13
CA LYS A 247 5.81 8.94 7.32
C LYS A 247 7.17 9.46 7.78
N MET A 248 7.40 9.56 9.09
CA MET A 248 8.69 10.02 9.63
C MET A 248 9.77 8.94 9.51
N SER A 249 9.44 7.69 9.85
CA SER A 249 10.38 6.56 9.74
C SER A 249 10.90 6.36 8.32
N VAL A 250 10.04 6.51 7.31
CA VAL A 250 10.44 6.44 5.90
C VAL A 250 11.46 7.53 5.53
N MET A 251 11.22 8.77 5.98
CA MET A 251 12.17 9.89 5.76
C MET A 251 13.51 9.67 6.48
N ILE A 252 13.49 9.04 7.67
CA ILE A 252 14.72 8.69 8.40
C ILE A 252 15.48 7.58 7.66
N PHE A 253 14.77 6.51 7.26
CA PHE A 253 15.35 5.36 6.57
C PHE A 253 16.05 5.76 5.27
N LYS A 254 15.45 6.70 4.50
CA LYS A 254 15.98 7.22 3.24
C LYS A 254 17.46 7.62 3.32
N ARG A 255 17.91 8.19 4.44
CA ARG A 255 19.32 8.48 4.68
C ARG A 255 20.04 7.38 5.45
N ALA A 256 19.42 6.88 6.52
CA ALA A 256 20.05 5.97 7.47
C ALA A 256 20.58 4.69 6.80
N VAL A 257 19.87 4.18 5.78
CA VAL A 257 20.26 2.97 5.05
C VAL A 257 21.62 3.11 4.36
N TYR A 258 21.90 4.27 3.76
CA TYR A 258 23.20 4.54 3.11
C TYR A 258 24.28 4.92 4.13
N GLU A 259 23.95 5.73 5.13
CA GLU A 259 24.93 6.22 6.10
C GLU A 259 25.43 5.11 7.03
N SER A 260 24.60 4.10 7.33
CA SER A 260 24.99 2.92 8.11
C SER A 260 26.20 2.19 7.52
N ARG A 261 26.44 2.34 6.21
CA ARG A 261 27.52 1.72 5.46
C ARG A 261 28.75 2.63 5.26
N ARG A 262 28.64 3.94 5.55
CA ARG A 262 29.69 4.95 5.36
C ARG A 262 30.69 5.10 6.53
N LYS A 263 30.47 4.48 7.69
CA LYS A 263 31.36 4.58 8.87
C LYS A 263 32.65 3.73 8.76
N PRO A 264 33.77 4.12 9.42
CA PRO A 264 34.99 4.66 8.78
C PRO A 264 36.08 3.65 8.38
N LYS A 265 36.95 4.10 7.46
CA LYS A 265 38.16 3.48 6.84
C LYS A 265 39.28 2.99 7.81
N SER A 266 39.01 2.73 9.09
CA SER A 266 40.04 2.39 10.08
C SER A 266 40.19 0.89 10.38
N TYR A 267 39.29 0.05 9.88
CA TYR A 267 39.42 -1.40 10.06
C TYR A 267 39.21 -2.07 8.72
N PHE A 268 40.24 -2.78 8.26
CA PHE A 268 40.12 -3.76 7.18
C PHE A 268 38.97 -4.71 7.55
N ARG A 269 37.79 -4.48 6.97
CA ARG A 269 36.74 -5.50 6.97
C ARG A 269 37.19 -6.58 5.99
N PRO A 270 37.19 -7.87 6.39
CA PRO A 270 37.12 -8.94 5.40
C PRO A 270 35.87 -8.67 4.56
N LYS A 271 36.06 -8.46 3.26
CA LYS A 271 34.96 -8.37 2.30
C LYS A 271 34.28 -9.73 2.27
N LEU A 272 33.38 -10.01 3.20
CA LEU A 272 32.37 -11.04 2.99
C LEU A 272 31.36 -10.44 2.00
N ARG A 273 31.80 -10.39 0.74
CA ARG A 273 30.96 -10.13 -0.40
C ARG A 273 30.05 -11.34 -0.51
N VAL A 274 28.99 -11.39 0.30
CA VAL A 274 27.93 -12.38 0.08
C VAL A 274 27.44 -12.06 -1.31
N SER A 275 27.77 -12.92 -2.29
CA SER A 275 27.30 -12.68 -3.64
C SER A 275 25.77 -12.66 -3.57
N LEU A 276 25.10 -11.75 -4.27
CA LEU A 276 23.62 -11.72 -4.31
C LEU A 276 23.03 -13.09 -4.72
N LYS A 277 23.84 -13.94 -5.37
CA LYS A 277 23.54 -15.34 -5.70
C LYS A 277 23.66 -16.28 -4.50
N GLU A 278 24.66 -16.14 -3.63
CA GLU A 278 24.78 -16.91 -2.37
C GLU A 278 23.74 -16.47 -1.33
N ALA A 279 23.36 -15.18 -1.34
CA ALA A 279 22.35 -14.65 -0.42
C ALA A 279 20.95 -15.22 -0.69
N GLN A 280 20.64 -15.66 -1.92
CA GLN A 280 19.33 -16.23 -2.27
C GLN A 280 18.94 -17.45 -1.44
N ASN A 281 19.93 -18.19 -0.92
CA ASN A 281 19.73 -19.40 -0.13
C ASN A 281 19.63 -19.14 1.39
N LEU A 282 19.83 -17.88 1.82
CA LEU A 282 19.76 -17.50 3.22
C LEU A 282 18.34 -17.02 3.59
N PRO A 283 17.87 -17.30 4.81
CA PRO A 283 16.58 -16.82 5.26
C PRO A 283 16.58 -15.28 5.35
N TRP A 284 15.48 -14.68 4.92
CA TRP A 284 15.23 -13.26 5.11
C TRP A 284 15.16 -12.93 6.62
N PRO A 285 15.77 -11.84 7.13
CA PRO A 285 16.61 -10.85 6.44
C PRO A 285 18.10 -11.24 6.39
N ARG A 286 18.71 -11.10 5.23
CA ARG A 286 20.06 -11.60 4.91
C ARG A 286 21.11 -10.50 5.07
N THR A 287 20.81 -9.32 4.53
CA THR A 287 21.76 -8.21 4.49
C THR A 287 21.55 -7.24 5.66
N THR A 288 22.51 -6.34 5.88
CA THR A 288 22.35 -5.27 6.89
C THR A 288 21.24 -4.30 6.50
N THR A 289 21.04 -4.08 5.19
CA THR A 289 19.95 -3.24 4.65
C THR A 289 18.60 -3.86 4.96
N GLU A 290 18.44 -5.17 4.73
CA GLU A 290 17.21 -5.90 5.02
C GLU A 290 16.92 -5.97 6.52
N ARG A 291 17.95 -6.16 7.35
CA ARG A 291 17.81 -6.11 8.82
C ARG A 291 17.30 -4.76 9.30
N LEU A 292 17.94 -3.67 8.87
CA LEU A 292 17.49 -2.31 9.21
C LEU A 292 16.05 -2.05 8.73
N LEU A 293 15.70 -2.53 7.53
CA LEU A 293 14.35 -2.42 6.97
C LEU A 293 13.31 -3.15 7.84
N THR A 294 13.65 -4.35 8.32
CA THR A 294 12.76 -5.16 9.16
C THR A 294 12.66 -4.63 10.59
N GLU A 295 13.75 -4.04 11.12
CA GLU A 295 13.78 -3.38 12.43
C GLU A 295 12.93 -2.10 12.48
N MET A 296 12.86 -1.36 11.37
CA MET A 296 12.16 -0.07 11.31
C MET A 296 10.68 -0.15 10.89
N PHE A 297 10.28 -1.21 10.17
CA PHE A 297 8.98 -1.27 9.52
C PHE A 297 8.27 -2.63 9.64
N ASP A 298 7.04 -2.57 10.17
CA ASP A 298 6.15 -3.71 10.24
C ASP A 298 5.29 -3.83 8.97
N GLY A 299 5.52 -4.92 8.22
CA GLY A 299 4.71 -5.33 7.08
C GLY A 299 5.25 -4.91 5.71
N ALA A 300 4.98 -5.75 4.71
CA ALA A 300 5.50 -5.63 3.35
C ALA A 300 5.22 -4.28 2.69
N ALA A 301 4.03 -3.69 2.90
CA ALA A 301 3.67 -2.40 2.30
C ALA A 301 4.52 -1.24 2.85
N ALA A 302 4.78 -1.21 4.17
CA ALA A 302 5.61 -0.20 4.80
C ALA A 302 7.09 -0.34 4.39
N GLN A 303 7.58 -1.58 4.35
CA GLN A 303 8.93 -1.92 3.89
C GLN A 303 9.12 -1.52 2.42
N PHE A 304 8.15 -1.82 1.56
CA PHE A 304 8.20 -1.46 0.15
C PHE A 304 8.18 0.05 -0.07
N LEU A 305 7.35 0.79 0.67
CA LEU A 305 7.34 2.25 0.63
C LEU A 305 8.70 2.83 1.07
N ALA A 306 9.33 2.28 2.11
CA ALA A 306 10.65 2.70 2.57
C ALA A 306 11.74 2.44 1.52
N ILE A 307 11.67 1.30 0.81
CA ILE A 307 12.57 0.99 -0.31
C ILE A 307 12.38 1.99 -1.46
N LEU A 308 11.14 2.20 -1.89
CA LEU A 308 10.83 3.15 -2.98
C LEU A 308 11.37 4.53 -2.66
N GLU A 309 11.19 4.98 -1.43
CA GLU A 309 11.60 6.30 -1.00
C GLU A 309 13.12 6.42 -0.79
N ALA A 310 13.79 5.35 -0.36
CA ALA A 310 15.26 5.30 -0.29
C ALA A 310 15.92 5.27 -1.67
N LEU A 311 15.26 4.68 -2.67
CA LEU A 311 15.72 4.66 -4.06
C LEU A 311 15.30 5.91 -4.85
N SER A 312 14.37 6.72 -4.33
CA SER A 312 13.88 7.91 -5.03
C SER A 312 14.91 9.03 -5.00
N ASP A 313 15.39 9.39 -6.19
CA ASP A 313 16.33 10.48 -6.41
C ASP A 313 15.72 11.46 -7.43
N SER A 314 15.34 12.65 -6.96
CA SER A 314 14.75 13.70 -7.79
C SER A 314 15.71 14.27 -8.83
N SER A 315 17.02 14.00 -8.71
CA SER A 315 18.02 14.38 -9.71
C SER A 315 18.15 13.38 -10.87
N ARG A 316 17.51 12.20 -10.77
CA ARG A 316 17.58 11.13 -11.78
C ARG A 316 16.29 11.06 -12.58
N HIS A 317 16.35 11.42 -13.86
CA HIS A 317 15.24 11.21 -14.79
C HIS A 317 15.37 9.87 -15.51
N VAL A 318 14.27 9.12 -15.61
CA VAL A 318 14.22 7.76 -16.23
C VAL A 318 14.87 7.71 -17.62
N LEU A 319 14.73 8.77 -18.41
CA LEU A 319 15.23 8.84 -19.79
C LEU A 319 16.53 9.65 -19.96
N ARG A 320 17.10 10.20 -18.89
CA ARG A 320 18.38 10.93 -18.91
C ARG A 320 19.24 10.44 -17.74
N PRO A 321 20.17 9.50 -17.99
CA PRO A 321 21.09 9.05 -16.96
C PRO A 321 21.87 10.26 -16.42
N ALA A 322 21.66 10.57 -15.15
CA ALA A 322 22.55 11.46 -14.40
C ALA A 322 23.96 10.83 -14.35
N PRO A 323 25.02 11.60 -14.07
CA PRO A 323 26.35 11.04 -13.85
C PRO A 323 26.29 9.84 -12.90
N PRO A 324 27.19 8.85 -13.07
CA PRO A 324 27.15 7.60 -12.33
C PRO A 324 27.00 7.85 -10.82
N VAL A 325 26.21 6.99 -10.15
CA VAL A 325 26.14 6.90 -8.68
C VAL A 325 27.55 7.13 -8.11
N PRO A 326 27.73 7.93 -7.04
CA PRO A 326 29.04 8.25 -6.50
C PRO A 326 29.93 7.01 -6.48
N ASP A 327 31.21 7.14 -6.84
CA ASP A 327 32.16 6.01 -6.99
C ASP A 327 32.41 5.21 -5.70
N GLU A 328 31.68 5.50 -4.63
CA GLU A 328 31.55 4.70 -3.42
C GLU A 328 30.85 3.37 -3.73
N ILE A 329 31.65 2.30 -3.76
CA ILE A 329 31.19 0.92 -3.95
C ILE A 329 30.11 0.57 -2.90
N GLU A 330 30.24 1.10 -1.69
CA GLU A 330 29.32 0.87 -0.57
C GLU A 330 27.89 1.34 -0.87
N ILE A 331 27.72 2.45 -1.61
CA ILE A 331 26.40 2.95 -1.99
C ILE A 331 25.77 2.03 -3.03
N ARG A 332 26.56 1.57 -4.01
CA ARG A 332 26.08 0.66 -5.07
C ARG A 332 25.61 -0.68 -4.50
N ASP A 333 26.30 -1.17 -3.47
CA ASP A 333 25.88 -2.37 -2.74
C ASP A 333 24.52 -2.15 -2.08
N VAL A 334 24.32 -1.03 -1.36
CA VAL A 334 23.02 -0.70 -0.73
C VAL A 334 21.91 -0.59 -1.76
N ILE A 335 22.14 0.09 -2.89
CA ILE A 335 21.15 0.20 -3.97
C ILE A 335 20.76 -1.20 -4.48
N SER A 336 21.75 -2.08 -4.70
CA SER A 336 21.51 -3.44 -5.17
C SER A 336 20.74 -4.29 -4.14
N GLU A 337 21.11 -4.17 -2.85
CA GLU A 337 20.39 -4.81 -1.74
C GLU A 337 18.93 -4.31 -1.65
N LEU A 338 18.69 -3.00 -1.82
CA LEU A 338 17.34 -2.41 -1.83
C LEU A 338 16.50 -2.89 -3.01
N PHE A 339 17.07 -2.97 -4.22
CA PHE A 339 16.37 -3.53 -5.38
C PHE A 339 16.04 -5.02 -5.18
N PHE A 340 16.97 -5.78 -4.60
CA PHE A 340 16.74 -7.20 -4.33
C PHE A 340 15.66 -7.42 -3.25
N ALA A 341 15.70 -6.65 -2.17
CA ALA A 341 14.65 -6.58 -1.16
C ALA A 341 13.30 -6.19 -1.77
N GLY A 342 13.26 -5.15 -2.60
CA GLY A 342 12.06 -4.66 -3.25
C GLY A 342 11.48 -5.68 -4.22
N LEU A 343 12.34 -6.37 -4.98
CA LEU A 343 11.94 -7.50 -5.81
C LEU A 343 11.40 -8.63 -4.96
N GLU A 344 12.01 -9.02 -3.85
CA GLU A 344 11.45 -10.11 -3.03
C GLU A 344 10.08 -9.75 -2.44
N ILE A 345 9.89 -8.50 -2.02
CA ILE A 345 8.61 -8.00 -1.51
C ILE A 345 7.55 -7.90 -2.63
N LEU A 346 7.92 -7.42 -3.83
CA LEU A 346 7.02 -7.23 -4.99
C LEU A 346 6.72 -8.49 -5.78
N SER A 347 7.75 -9.30 -6.01
CA SER A 347 7.73 -10.35 -7.02
C SER A 347 6.71 -11.42 -6.74
N GLY A 348 6.09 -11.43 -5.55
CA GLY A 348 5.35 -12.62 -5.15
C GLY A 348 6.21 -13.84 -5.45
N ASN A 349 7.53 -13.75 -5.24
CA ASN A 349 8.43 -14.87 -5.47
C ASN A 349 7.97 -16.04 -4.63
N SER A 350 7.13 -15.83 -3.61
CA SER A 350 6.37 -16.87 -2.96
C SER A 350 5.49 -17.71 -3.90
N ILE A 351 4.82 -17.20 -4.94
CA ILE A 351 4.02 -18.01 -5.89
C ILE A 351 4.93 -18.85 -6.79
N LYS A 352 5.96 -18.24 -7.38
CA LYS A 352 6.91 -18.96 -8.23
C LYS A 352 7.78 -19.92 -7.41
N LYS A 353 8.30 -19.48 -6.25
CA LYS A 353 8.97 -20.32 -5.25
C LYS A 353 8.02 -21.34 -4.62
N GLN A 354 6.69 -21.16 -4.62
CA GLN A 354 5.74 -22.19 -4.19
C GLN A 354 5.58 -23.28 -5.24
N LYS A 355 5.46 -22.90 -6.50
CA LYS A 355 5.46 -23.86 -7.61
C LYS A 355 6.81 -24.57 -7.69
N GLU A 356 7.92 -23.85 -7.54
CA GLU A 356 9.27 -24.42 -7.49
C GLU A 356 9.48 -25.26 -6.22
N SER A 357 9.04 -24.84 -5.03
CA SER A 357 9.16 -25.63 -3.79
C SER A 357 8.32 -26.90 -3.86
N PHE A 358 7.15 -26.86 -4.50
CA PHE A 358 6.38 -28.05 -4.81
C PHE A 358 7.12 -28.96 -5.79
N SER A 359 7.70 -28.40 -6.85
CA SER A 359 8.47 -29.14 -7.87
C SER A 359 9.78 -29.75 -7.34
N TYR A 360 10.41 -29.12 -6.36
CA TYR A 360 11.65 -29.58 -5.71
C TYR A 360 11.39 -30.36 -4.40
N GLU A 361 10.12 -30.61 -4.05
CA GLU A 361 9.70 -31.34 -2.84
C GLU A 361 10.14 -30.69 -1.50
N GLU A 362 10.36 -29.37 -1.49
CA GLU A 362 10.71 -28.57 -0.30
C GLU A 362 9.44 -28.23 0.52
N TRP A 363 8.87 -29.23 1.19
CA TRP A 363 7.55 -29.15 1.84
C TRP A 363 7.46 -28.12 2.98
N ASP A 364 8.52 -27.95 3.76
CA ASP A 364 8.54 -26.99 4.88
C ASP A 364 8.46 -25.54 4.36
N VAL A 365 9.04 -25.27 3.19
CA VAL A 365 8.99 -23.97 2.51
C VAL A 365 7.63 -23.75 1.84
N PHE A 366 7.04 -24.81 1.28
CA PHE A 366 5.69 -24.76 0.70
C PHE A 366 4.62 -24.47 1.77
N ASP A 367 4.60 -25.26 2.86
CA ASP A 367 3.59 -25.19 3.92
C ASP A 367 3.64 -23.88 4.70
N SER A 368 4.83 -23.32 4.92
CA SER A 368 5.01 -22.07 5.67
C SER A 368 4.56 -20.82 4.90
N ALA A 369 4.59 -20.85 3.57
CA ALA A 369 4.29 -19.69 2.73
C ALA A 369 2.89 -19.73 2.09
N ILE A 370 2.29 -20.92 1.90
CA ILE A 370 1.06 -21.10 1.10
C ILE A 370 -0.14 -20.36 1.66
N GLU A 371 -0.36 -20.42 2.97
CA GLU A 371 -1.48 -19.75 3.62
C GLU A 371 -1.42 -18.22 3.47
N PHE A 372 -0.22 -17.66 3.60
CA PHE A 372 0.00 -16.21 3.45
C PHE A 372 -0.25 -15.74 2.00
N VAL A 373 0.23 -16.49 1.02
CA VAL A 373 0.08 -16.14 -0.40
C VAL A 373 -1.38 -16.27 -0.85
N VAL A 374 -2.07 -17.34 -0.46
CA VAL A 374 -3.48 -17.54 -0.80
C VAL A 374 -4.35 -16.44 -0.19
N ASN A 375 -4.14 -16.10 1.08
CA ASN A 375 -4.88 -15.03 1.75
C ASN A 375 -4.61 -13.65 1.12
N PHE A 376 -3.37 -13.37 0.73
CA PHE A 376 -3.02 -12.15 0.01
C PHE A 376 -3.73 -12.06 -1.34
N LEU A 377 -3.70 -13.13 -2.14
CA LEU A 377 -4.35 -13.15 -3.46
C LEU A 377 -5.88 -13.00 -3.35
N GLN A 378 -6.50 -13.62 -2.35
CA GLN A 378 -7.95 -13.51 -2.10
C GLN A 378 -8.36 -12.10 -1.65
N ALA A 379 -7.53 -11.41 -0.87
CA ALA A 379 -7.81 -10.06 -0.38
C ALA A 379 -7.76 -8.97 -1.47
N GLN A 380 -7.00 -9.19 -2.55
CA GLN A 380 -6.86 -8.21 -3.64
C GLN A 380 -8.08 -8.17 -4.57
N GLY A 381 -8.81 -9.28 -4.73
CA GLY A 381 -10.03 -9.34 -5.56
C GLY A 381 -9.83 -9.05 -7.06
N ASP A 382 -8.59 -8.90 -7.52
CA ASP A 382 -8.24 -8.46 -8.88
C ASP A 382 -8.26 -9.67 -9.86
N PRO A 383 -8.92 -9.52 -11.03
CA PRO A 383 -9.02 -10.59 -12.04
C PRO A 383 -7.66 -11.06 -12.58
N THR A 384 -6.60 -10.25 -12.51
CA THR A 384 -5.25 -10.60 -12.97
C THR A 384 -4.63 -11.77 -12.19
N TRP A 385 -4.99 -11.93 -10.92
CA TRP A 385 -4.41 -12.96 -10.04
C TRP A 385 -5.24 -14.24 -9.93
N LYS A 386 -6.43 -14.26 -10.54
CA LYS A 386 -7.34 -15.41 -10.47
C LYS A 386 -6.72 -16.70 -11.01
N LYS A 387 -5.86 -16.61 -12.03
CA LYS A 387 -5.10 -17.75 -12.56
C LYS A 387 -4.16 -18.35 -11.50
N ALA A 388 -3.36 -17.53 -10.84
CA ALA A 388 -2.40 -17.98 -9.83
C ALA A 388 -3.10 -18.55 -8.57
N GLU A 389 -4.23 -17.95 -8.19
CA GLU A 389 -5.08 -18.44 -7.10
C GLU A 389 -5.60 -19.87 -7.37
N MET A 390 -6.09 -20.14 -8.59
CA MET A 390 -6.56 -21.47 -9.00
C MET A 390 -5.42 -22.49 -8.97
N GLU A 391 -4.25 -22.14 -9.50
CA GLU A 391 -3.10 -23.04 -9.58
C GLU A 391 -2.57 -23.43 -8.20
N LEU A 392 -2.43 -22.47 -7.28
CA LEU A 392 -1.99 -22.75 -5.91
C LEU A 392 -3.00 -23.61 -5.14
N LYS A 393 -4.30 -23.35 -5.33
CA LYS A 393 -5.36 -24.17 -4.72
C LYS A 393 -5.30 -25.64 -5.17
N LEU A 394 -5.01 -25.88 -6.46
CA LEU A 394 -4.82 -27.24 -6.97
C LEU A 394 -3.58 -27.92 -6.38
N LEU A 395 -2.44 -27.20 -6.27
CA LEU A 395 -1.21 -27.74 -5.68
C LEU A 395 -1.37 -28.10 -4.20
N THR A 396 -2.05 -27.25 -3.41
CA THR A 396 -2.35 -27.54 -2.00
C THR A 396 -3.20 -28.81 -1.83
N LEU A 397 -4.15 -29.06 -2.73
CA LEU A 397 -4.96 -30.28 -2.70
C LEU A 397 -4.20 -31.52 -3.17
N MET A 398 -3.25 -31.37 -4.09
CA MET A 398 -2.42 -32.48 -4.58
C MET A 398 -1.36 -32.94 -3.58
N GLN A 399 -0.78 -32.02 -2.81
CA GLN A 399 0.30 -32.32 -1.86
C GLN A 399 0.04 -33.55 -0.96
N PRO A 400 -1.07 -33.61 -0.18
CA PRO A 400 -1.32 -34.77 0.70
C PRO A 400 -1.64 -36.07 -0.05
N LEU A 401 -2.09 -35.97 -1.31
CA LEU A 401 -2.45 -37.11 -2.15
C LEU A 401 -1.24 -37.76 -2.84
N LEU A 402 -0.22 -36.95 -3.17
CA LEU A 402 1.06 -37.40 -3.68
C LEU A 402 1.96 -37.92 -2.55
N PHE A 403 1.93 -37.25 -1.39
CA PHE A 403 2.83 -37.52 -0.27
C PHE A 403 2.08 -37.63 1.08
N PRO A 404 1.37 -38.75 1.34
CA PRO A 404 0.76 -39.02 2.64
C PRO A 404 1.83 -39.11 3.74
N ARG A 405 2.02 -38.00 4.48
CA ARG A 405 3.15 -37.65 5.36
C ARG A 405 3.80 -38.77 6.20
N LYS A 406 5.14 -38.79 6.16
CA LYS A 406 6.05 -38.99 7.32
C LYS A 406 6.58 -37.63 7.85
N PHE A 407 5.74 -36.65 8.19
CA PHE A 407 6.18 -35.50 9.00
C PHE A 407 5.02 -34.99 9.87
N LYS A 408 5.01 -35.44 11.13
CA LYS A 408 4.34 -34.75 12.22
C LYS A 408 5.42 -33.92 12.92
N HIS A 409 5.37 -32.61 12.78
CA HIS A 409 5.55 -31.69 13.91
C HIS A 409 5.08 -30.30 13.50
N GLY A 410 3.85 -29.97 13.91
CA GLY A 410 3.43 -28.58 14.00
C GLY A 410 4.09 -27.93 15.21
N PHE A 411 4.46 -26.66 15.09
CA PHE A 411 4.68 -25.81 16.26
C PHE A 411 3.31 -25.41 16.81
N SER A 412 2.81 -26.21 17.76
CA SER A 412 1.85 -25.73 18.74
C SER A 412 2.60 -24.94 19.81
N ILE A 413 2.22 -23.68 19.98
CA ILE A 413 2.52 -22.86 21.15
C ILE A 413 2.05 -23.63 22.40
N SER A 414 2.96 -23.90 23.32
CA SER A 414 2.64 -24.33 24.69
C SER A 414 3.33 -23.39 25.64
N GLU A 415 2.53 -22.65 26.40
CA GLU A 415 2.97 -21.87 27.54
C GLU A 415 3.70 -22.73 28.56
N ASN A 416 4.70 -22.13 29.19
CA ASN A 416 5.48 -22.66 30.31
C ASN A 416 4.58 -23.15 31.46
N LYS A 417 4.91 -24.30 32.07
CA LYS A 417 5.07 -24.42 33.54
C LYS A 417 6.06 -25.53 33.93
N THR A 418 7.09 -25.09 34.67
CA THR A 418 7.79 -25.72 35.81
C THR A 418 8.48 -27.10 35.68
N LYS A 419 9.82 -27.04 35.78
CA LYS A 419 10.72 -27.73 36.75
C LYS A 419 10.29 -29.14 37.22
N GLU A 420 11.12 -30.16 37.05
CA GLU A 420 12.17 -30.60 38.00
C GLU A 420 12.87 -31.89 37.52
N ALA A 421 13.95 -32.26 38.22
CA ALA A 421 15.03 -33.14 37.79
C ALA A 421 14.84 -34.65 38.08
N HIS A 422 15.79 -35.42 37.54
CA HIS A 422 16.26 -36.77 37.91
C HIS A 422 15.50 -38.00 37.42
N GLY A 423 16.28 -39.02 37.03
CA GLY A 423 15.83 -40.41 37.10
C GLY A 423 16.26 -41.29 35.93
N SER A 424 17.29 -42.10 36.17
CA SER A 424 17.78 -43.18 35.32
C SER A 424 16.83 -44.40 35.29
N GLU A 425 16.92 -45.15 34.19
CA GLU A 425 16.69 -46.61 34.02
C GLU A 425 15.30 -47.21 33.65
N LYS A 426 15.31 -47.76 32.42
CA LYS A 426 14.78 -49.06 31.91
C LYS A 426 13.28 -49.37 31.92
N LYS A 427 12.78 -49.51 30.67
CA LYS A 427 11.78 -50.47 30.14
C LYS A 427 10.51 -50.68 30.96
N GLN A 428 9.42 -50.11 30.45
CA GLN A 428 8.15 -50.83 30.31
C GLN A 428 7.35 -50.29 29.12
N THR A 429 6.84 -51.23 28.35
CA THR A 429 5.94 -51.12 27.21
C THR A 429 4.64 -50.46 27.63
N PHE A 430 4.25 -49.37 26.97
CA PHE A 430 2.86 -48.93 26.86
C PHE A 430 2.57 -48.66 25.40
N THR A 431 1.89 -49.64 24.79
CA THR A 431 1.22 -49.53 23.50
C THR A 431 0.01 -48.60 23.68
N SER A 432 -0.08 -47.58 22.84
CA SER A 432 -1.24 -46.72 22.58
C SER A 432 -1.03 -46.28 21.13
N GLU A 433 -1.56 -46.93 20.11
CA GLU A 433 -2.98 -47.22 19.85
C GLU A 433 -3.84 -45.94 19.78
N CYS A 434 -3.52 -45.15 18.76
CA CYS A 434 -4.50 -44.41 17.97
C CYS A 434 -3.99 -44.41 16.51
N CYS A 435 -4.19 -45.52 15.80
CA CYS A 435 -5.28 -45.70 14.82
C CYS A 435 -5.07 -44.75 13.62
N SER A 436 -4.52 -45.16 12.46
CA SER A 436 -4.83 -46.40 11.71
C SER A 436 -6.32 -46.77 11.81
N GLY A 437 -7.19 -45.80 11.56
CA GLY A 437 -8.63 -45.99 11.42
C GLY A 437 -9.01 -46.15 9.94
N SER A 438 -9.20 -47.39 9.51
CA SER A 438 -9.96 -47.84 8.33
C SER A 438 -9.70 -47.12 6.99
N LEU A 439 -8.73 -47.62 6.22
CA LEU A 439 -8.87 -47.61 4.76
C LEU A 439 -10.12 -48.47 4.43
N LYS A 440 -11.26 -47.83 4.15
CA LYS A 440 -12.38 -48.50 3.50
C LYS A 440 -11.94 -48.87 2.09
N HIS A 441 -11.39 -50.08 1.94
CA HIS A 441 -10.94 -50.60 0.65
C HIS A 441 -12.10 -50.57 -0.37
N GLY A 442 -11.95 -49.72 -1.41
CA GLY A 442 -12.81 -49.64 -2.59
C GLY A 442 -13.45 -48.28 -2.91
N GLU A 443 -13.42 -47.27 -2.04
CA GLU A 443 -14.00 -45.92 -2.30
C GLU A 443 -12.91 -44.89 -2.64
N PRO A 444 -13.19 -43.88 -3.50
CA PRO A 444 -12.29 -42.73 -3.64
C PRO A 444 -12.21 -41.99 -2.29
N SER A 445 -11.00 -41.61 -1.88
CA SER A 445 -10.85 -40.83 -0.64
C SER A 445 -11.59 -39.50 -0.76
N HIS A 446 -12.08 -38.99 0.37
CA HIS A 446 -12.77 -37.70 0.41
C HIS A 446 -11.93 -36.58 -0.22
N ASP A 447 -10.62 -36.59 0.04
CA ASP A 447 -9.65 -35.64 -0.52
C ASP A 447 -9.52 -35.77 -2.05
N LEU A 448 -9.64 -36.99 -2.60
CA LEU A 448 -9.63 -37.23 -4.05
C LEU A 448 -10.91 -36.70 -4.72
N MET A 449 -12.06 -36.79 -4.05
CA MET A 449 -13.31 -36.19 -4.51
C MET A 449 -13.26 -34.65 -4.47
N ILE A 450 -12.62 -34.07 -3.44
CA ILE A 450 -12.42 -32.62 -3.34
C ILE A 450 -11.50 -32.12 -4.46
N LEU A 451 -10.43 -32.86 -4.77
CA LEU A 451 -9.55 -32.52 -5.90
C LEU A 451 -10.31 -32.57 -7.23
N ALA A 452 -11.03 -33.65 -7.51
CA ALA A 452 -11.79 -33.82 -8.76
C ALA A 452 -12.82 -32.69 -8.95
N THR A 453 -13.64 -32.41 -7.92
CA THR A 453 -14.66 -31.36 -8.00
C THR A 453 -14.06 -29.95 -8.09
N THR A 454 -12.91 -29.70 -7.45
CA THR A 454 -12.20 -28.41 -7.55
C THR A 454 -11.67 -28.18 -8.96
N VAL A 455 -11.02 -29.17 -9.57
CA VAL A 455 -10.51 -29.08 -10.95
C VAL A 455 -11.64 -28.86 -11.95
N PHE A 456 -12.76 -29.58 -11.78
CA PHE A 456 -13.97 -29.36 -12.56
C PHE A 456 -14.48 -27.92 -12.43
N SER A 457 -14.49 -27.37 -11.21
CA SER A 457 -14.95 -25.98 -11.01
C SER A 457 -14.05 -24.95 -11.70
N CYS A 458 -12.72 -25.16 -11.65
CA CYS A 458 -11.72 -24.28 -12.25
C CYS A 458 -11.81 -24.25 -13.79
N VAL A 459 -12.17 -25.36 -14.42
CA VAL A 459 -12.21 -25.49 -15.89
C VAL A 459 -13.63 -25.31 -16.46
N SER A 460 -14.62 -25.98 -15.87
CA SER A 460 -15.97 -26.11 -16.44
C SER A 460 -16.98 -25.08 -15.93
N THR A 461 -16.71 -24.40 -14.80
CA THR A 461 -17.63 -23.41 -14.19
C THR A 461 -17.04 -22.00 -14.06
N SER A 462 -15.86 -21.77 -14.66
CA SER A 462 -15.15 -20.50 -14.67
C SER A 462 -15.94 -19.40 -15.41
N LYS A 463 -16.43 -18.40 -14.68
CA LYS A 463 -17.21 -17.26 -15.24
C LYS A 463 -16.37 -16.31 -16.12
N GLN A 464 -15.05 -16.44 -16.13
CA GLN A 464 -14.12 -15.46 -16.69
C GLN A 464 -13.27 -16.01 -17.85
N ASN A 465 -13.52 -17.24 -18.35
CA ASN A 465 -12.70 -17.92 -19.37
C ASN A 465 -11.19 -18.01 -19.04
N ILE A 466 -10.82 -17.85 -17.76
CA ILE A 466 -9.45 -18.03 -17.28
C ILE A 466 -9.29 -19.51 -16.93
N GLN A 467 -8.26 -20.15 -17.50
CA GLN A 467 -7.90 -21.55 -17.23
C GLN A 467 -6.53 -21.65 -16.52
N PRO A 468 -6.32 -22.68 -15.67
CA PRO A 468 -5.02 -22.98 -15.08
C PRO A 468 -3.97 -23.34 -16.15
N ASP A 469 -2.69 -23.30 -15.76
CA ASP A 469 -1.60 -23.73 -16.65
C ASP A 469 -1.77 -25.17 -17.18
N LYS A 470 -1.40 -25.36 -18.44
CA LYS A 470 -1.59 -26.60 -19.18
C LYS A 470 -0.81 -27.77 -18.56
N GLU A 471 0.39 -27.53 -18.04
CA GLU A 471 1.23 -28.57 -17.43
C GLU A 471 0.61 -29.07 -16.13
N ILE A 472 0.20 -28.15 -15.25
CA ILE A 472 -0.46 -28.47 -13.98
C ILE A 472 -1.75 -29.27 -14.22
N LEU A 473 -2.54 -28.89 -15.22
CA LEU A 473 -3.77 -29.62 -15.55
C LEU A 473 -3.49 -31.05 -16.04
N VAL A 474 -2.46 -31.24 -16.87
CA VAL A 474 -2.05 -32.59 -17.34
C VAL A 474 -1.63 -33.46 -16.16
N ASP A 475 -0.86 -32.93 -15.22
CA ASP A 475 -0.38 -33.67 -14.04
C ASP A 475 -1.54 -34.08 -13.12
N VAL A 476 -2.44 -33.15 -12.82
CA VAL A 476 -3.64 -33.42 -12.00
C VAL A 476 -4.52 -34.48 -12.64
N ILE A 477 -4.78 -34.37 -13.94
CA ILE A 477 -5.64 -35.30 -14.68
C ILE A 477 -4.99 -36.68 -14.80
N THR A 478 -3.70 -36.74 -15.07
CA THR A 478 -2.95 -37.99 -15.12
C THR A 478 -2.98 -38.69 -13.76
N PHE A 479 -2.79 -37.93 -12.67
CA PHE A 479 -2.88 -38.48 -11.31
C PHE A 479 -4.28 -39.04 -11.00
N LEU A 480 -5.34 -38.26 -11.26
CA LEU A 480 -6.72 -38.69 -11.04
C LEU A 480 -7.05 -39.94 -11.87
N TRP A 481 -6.60 -40.00 -13.12
CA TRP A 481 -6.77 -41.17 -13.99
C TRP A 481 -6.09 -42.42 -13.43
N GLN A 482 -4.82 -42.33 -12.99
CA GLN A 482 -4.10 -43.47 -12.41
C GLN A 482 -4.80 -44.01 -11.15
N LYS A 483 -5.31 -43.11 -10.29
CA LYS A 483 -6.08 -43.51 -9.11
C LYS A 483 -7.42 -44.14 -9.47
N CYS A 484 -8.14 -43.59 -10.45
CA CYS A 484 -9.39 -44.18 -10.95
C CYS A 484 -9.16 -45.57 -11.54
N LYS A 485 -8.13 -45.74 -12.38
CA LYS A 485 -7.76 -47.03 -12.98
C LYS A 485 -7.45 -48.06 -11.90
N THR A 486 -6.65 -47.70 -10.89
CA THR A 486 -6.31 -48.58 -9.77
C THR A 486 -7.54 -48.94 -8.94
N GLY A 487 -8.40 -47.97 -8.63
CA GLY A 487 -9.64 -48.17 -7.87
C GLY A 487 -10.62 -49.08 -8.59
N LEU A 488 -10.83 -48.87 -9.90
CA LEU A 488 -11.73 -49.68 -10.72
C LEU A 488 -11.18 -51.11 -10.95
N GLN A 489 -9.87 -51.27 -11.12
CA GLN A 489 -9.24 -52.59 -11.24
C GLN A 489 -9.31 -53.40 -9.93
N GLN A 490 -9.18 -52.73 -8.77
CA GLN A 490 -9.36 -53.39 -7.46
C GLN A 490 -10.79 -53.90 -7.27
N ILE A 491 -11.79 -53.19 -7.80
CA ILE A 491 -13.21 -53.62 -7.79
C ILE A 491 -13.44 -54.81 -8.74
N GLN A 492 -12.72 -54.89 -9.86
CA GLN A 492 -12.79 -56.01 -10.81
C GLN A 492 -12.07 -57.28 -10.32
N MET A 493 -10.94 -57.15 -9.61
CA MET A 493 -10.16 -58.30 -9.12
C MET A 493 -10.70 -58.92 -7.82
N SER A 494 -11.58 -58.24 -7.09
CA SER A 494 -12.20 -58.76 -5.86
C SER A 494 -13.38 -59.71 -6.13
N GLY A 495 -13.17 -60.73 -6.96
CA GLY A 495 -14.20 -61.62 -7.51
C GLY A 495 -15.29 -62.17 -6.56
N SER A 496 -16.49 -62.23 -7.15
CA SER A 496 -17.69 -63.06 -6.95
C SER A 496 -18.59 -63.05 -5.69
N ASP A 497 -18.18 -62.95 -4.42
CA ASP A 497 -19.14 -63.40 -3.35
C ASP A 497 -19.30 -62.55 -2.07
N TYR A 498 -19.00 -61.25 -2.07
CA TYR A 498 -19.39 -60.37 -0.93
C TYR A 498 -20.08 -59.05 -1.39
N LEU A 499 -21.43 -59.05 -1.28
CA LEU A 499 -22.34 -57.89 -1.17
C LEU A 499 -22.66 -57.03 -2.43
N LYS A 500 -23.69 -57.47 -3.19
CA LYS A 500 -24.22 -56.87 -4.44
C LYS A 500 -24.76 -55.42 -4.41
N TYR A 501 -24.92 -54.75 -3.27
CA TYR A 501 -25.50 -53.37 -3.22
C TYR A 501 -24.47 -52.28 -2.90
N ASN A 502 -23.53 -52.55 -1.99
CA ASN A 502 -22.51 -51.57 -1.59
C ASN A 502 -21.46 -51.33 -2.69
N HIS A 503 -21.17 -52.31 -3.55
CA HIS A 503 -20.21 -52.13 -4.64
C HIS A 503 -20.76 -51.26 -5.80
N LYS A 504 -22.07 -51.24 -6.07
CA LYS A 504 -22.67 -50.35 -7.09
C LYS A 504 -22.46 -48.87 -6.72
N TYR A 505 -22.79 -48.47 -5.49
CA TYR A 505 -22.59 -47.08 -5.02
C TYR A 505 -21.11 -46.65 -5.06
N LYS A 506 -20.19 -47.54 -4.66
CA LYS A 506 -18.74 -47.29 -4.71
C LYS A 506 -18.23 -47.14 -6.14
N ALA A 507 -18.72 -47.98 -7.06
CA ALA A 507 -18.41 -47.88 -8.48
C ALA A 507 -18.94 -46.56 -9.08
N TYR A 508 -20.13 -46.10 -8.71
CA TYR A 508 -20.68 -44.82 -9.18
C TYR A 508 -19.83 -43.61 -8.77
N GLN A 509 -19.19 -43.63 -7.61
CA GLN A 509 -18.27 -42.55 -7.21
C GLN A 509 -17.02 -42.50 -8.10
N TRP A 510 -16.44 -43.67 -8.42
CA TRP A 510 -15.32 -43.74 -9.37
C TRP A 510 -15.73 -43.38 -10.80
N VAL A 511 -16.93 -43.77 -11.23
CA VAL A 511 -17.51 -43.36 -12.52
C VAL A 511 -17.75 -41.85 -12.55
N HIS A 512 -18.15 -41.23 -11.44
CA HIS A 512 -18.30 -39.78 -11.35
C HIS A 512 -16.96 -39.04 -11.47
N VAL A 513 -15.90 -39.53 -10.81
CA VAL A 513 -14.54 -38.97 -11.00
C VAL A 513 -14.09 -39.16 -12.45
N LEU A 514 -14.36 -40.31 -13.06
CA LEU A 514 -14.03 -40.57 -14.46
C LEU A 514 -14.78 -39.64 -15.44
N TRP A 515 -16.05 -39.36 -15.16
CA TRP A 515 -16.85 -38.38 -15.88
C TRP A 515 -16.28 -36.96 -15.73
N ILE A 516 -15.90 -36.55 -14.51
CA ILE A 516 -15.24 -35.26 -14.26
C ILE A 516 -13.95 -35.14 -15.09
N ILE A 517 -13.12 -36.19 -15.09
CA ILE A 517 -11.87 -36.22 -15.87
C ILE A 517 -12.17 -36.00 -17.35
N ASN A 518 -13.14 -36.74 -17.91
CA ASN A 518 -13.53 -36.61 -19.31
C ASN A 518 -14.05 -35.20 -19.67
N GLU A 519 -14.91 -34.62 -18.83
CA GLU A 519 -15.43 -33.26 -19.02
C GLU A 519 -14.33 -32.18 -18.99
N VAL A 520 -13.38 -32.30 -18.04
CA VAL A 520 -12.26 -31.36 -17.92
C VAL A 520 -11.37 -31.44 -19.16
N ILE A 521 -11.09 -32.63 -19.68
CA ILE A 521 -10.27 -32.79 -20.89
C ILE A 521 -10.98 -32.18 -22.11
N GLN A 522 -12.30 -32.37 -22.24
CA GLN A 522 -13.07 -31.83 -23.37
C GLN A 522 -13.20 -30.29 -23.34
N LYS A 523 -13.22 -29.68 -22.15
CA LYS A 523 -13.37 -28.22 -21.97
C LYS A 523 -12.05 -27.46 -21.86
N SER A 524 -10.91 -28.16 -21.92
CA SER A 524 -9.57 -27.57 -21.84
C SER A 524 -8.77 -27.82 -23.11
N SER A 525 -7.67 -27.10 -23.30
CA SER A 525 -6.71 -27.33 -24.39
C SER A 525 -5.81 -28.56 -24.19
N ILE A 526 -6.23 -29.52 -23.33
CA ILE A 526 -5.46 -30.72 -22.99
C ILE A 526 -5.62 -31.80 -24.05
N ALA A 527 -6.78 -31.84 -24.73
CA ALA A 527 -7.11 -32.82 -25.76
C ALA A 527 -6.01 -32.96 -26.84
N ASP A 528 -5.36 -31.84 -27.20
CA ASP A 528 -4.30 -31.80 -28.22
C ASP A 528 -2.95 -32.37 -27.75
N THR A 529 -2.76 -32.55 -26.44
CA THR A 529 -1.46 -32.87 -25.83
C THR A 529 -1.27 -34.37 -25.58
N ASN A 530 -2.36 -35.08 -25.30
CA ASN A 530 -2.33 -36.51 -25.01
C ASN A 530 -3.63 -37.18 -25.49
N VAL A 531 -3.75 -37.27 -26.82
CA VAL A 531 -4.90 -37.87 -27.52
C VAL A 531 -5.11 -39.33 -27.12
N VAL A 532 -4.04 -40.06 -26.79
CA VAL A 532 -4.09 -41.45 -26.36
C VAL A 532 -4.77 -41.59 -25.00
N MET A 533 -4.37 -40.77 -24.02
CA MET A 533 -4.99 -40.76 -22.69
C MET A 533 -6.49 -40.38 -22.78
N LEU A 534 -6.84 -39.40 -23.61
CA LEU A 534 -8.26 -39.05 -23.86
C LEU A 534 -9.03 -40.24 -24.44
N ALA A 535 -8.51 -40.89 -25.48
CA ALA A 535 -9.15 -42.04 -26.10
C ALA A 535 -9.34 -43.19 -25.09
N GLU A 536 -8.32 -43.49 -24.28
CA GLU A 536 -8.41 -44.50 -23.23
C GLU A 536 -9.49 -44.16 -22.18
N ILE A 537 -9.49 -42.93 -21.66
CA ILE A 537 -10.46 -42.48 -20.64
C ILE A 537 -11.88 -42.53 -21.19
N THR A 538 -12.11 -42.02 -22.40
CA THR A 538 -13.43 -42.02 -23.05
C THR A 538 -13.90 -43.45 -23.32
N LEU A 539 -13.06 -44.33 -23.86
CA LEU A 539 -13.41 -45.74 -24.08
C LEU A 539 -13.72 -46.47 -22.77
N TYR A 540 -12.94 -46.21 -21.71
CA TYR A 540 -13.16 -46.84 -20.40
C TYR A 540 -14.45 -46.35 -19.74
N LEU A 541 -14.78 -45.05 -19.89
CA LEU A 541 -16.04 -44.49 -19.41
C LEU A 541 -17.23 -45.07 -20.17
N THR A 542 -17.16 -45.15 -21.51
CA THR A 542 -18.21 -45.75 -22.35
C THR A 542 -18.44 -47.22 -21.99
N ALA A 543 -17.39 -48.03 -21.89
CA ALA A 543 -17.51 -49.44 -21.53
C ALA A 543 -18.12 -49.63 -20.13
N MET A 544 -17.81 -48.75 -19.16
CA MET A 544 -18.41 -48.82 -17.83
C MET A 544 -19.88 -48.39 -17.82
N LEU A 545 -20.25 -47.37 -18.61
CA LEU A 545 -21.65 -46.94 -18.75
C LEU A 545 -22.50 -48.00 -19.47
N GLU A 546 -21.98 -48.67 -20.49
CA GLU A 546 -22.64 -49.79 -21.18
C GLU A 546 -22.86 -50.97 -20.24
N ASN A 547 -21.84 -51.37 -19.47
CA ASN A 547 -21.98 -52.44 -18.46
C ASN A 547 -22.99 -52.09 -17.35
N VAL A 548 -23.13 -50.81 -17.00
CA VAL A 548 -24.13 -50.33 -16.03
C VAL A 548 -25.54 -50.28 -16.64
N ALA A 549 -25.67 -50.05 -17.96
CA ALA A 549 -26.94 -50.08 -18.66
C ALA A 549 -27.48 -51.51 -18.90
N ASP A 550 -26.57 -52.48 -19.07
CA ASP A 550 -26.89 -53.90 -19.27
C ASP A 550 -27.15 -54.68 -17.96
N SER A 551 -27.10 -54.02 -16.79
CA SER A 551 -27.25 -54.63 -15.44
C SER A 551 -28.25 -53.93 -14.53
#